data_AF-A0A958KBA8-F1
#
_entry.id   AF-A0A958KBA8-F1
#
_cell.length_a   1.000
_cell.length_b   1.000
_cell.length_c   1.000
_cell.angle_alpha   90.00
_cell.angle_beta   90.00
_cell.angle_gamma   90.00
#
_symmetry.space_group_name_H-M   'P 1'
#
loop_
_entity.id
_entity.type
_entity.pdbx_description
1 polymer ?
#
loop_
_entity_poly.entity_id
_entity_poly.type
_entity_poly.pdbx_seq_one_letter_code
_entity_poly.pdbx_strand_id
1 'polypeptide(L)'
;MDIRNWLFDNKVFSIYKSNLPVICVGNLSAGGNGKTPLVRMIVSELQKIGMQPVVVSRGYGGKIKGPYKVSVSDTPIDVGDEALIYAGDGVPTVIGRSRVAAVKFVESNKVGNVVVLDDGFQHRWLARDLNIVTVNCATDSDVEAFLVGHLLPLGRFRENRDRALSRADMIVFARRSLSDGDGDIDPRLVPFGKKVGLYYSSAFSAPRFISI
;
A
#
# COMPACT_ATOMS: atom_id res chain seq x y z
N MET A 1 15.65 8.08 -9.67
CA MET A 1 15.45 7.27 -8.44
C MET A 1 16.52 6.18 -8.27
N ASP A 2 17.23 5.80 -9.33
CA ASP A 2 18.10 4.62 -9.30
C ASP A 2 19.30 4.69 -8.37
N ILE A 3 19.98 5.85 -8.25
CA ILE A 3 21.08 6.01 -7.29
C ILE A 3 20.58 5.82 -5.86
N ARG A 4 19.44 6.42 -5.51
CA ARG A 4 18.82 6.26 -4.18
C ARG A 4 18.49 4.80 -3.90
N ASN A 5 17.90 4.09 -4.87
CA ASN A 5 17.58 2.67 -4.72
C ASN A 5 18.85 1.83 -4.54
N TRP A 6 19.87 2.09 -5.34
CA TRP A 6 21.18 1.43 -5.22
C TRP A 6 21.80 1.66 -3.83
N LEU A 7 21.72 2.86 -3.26
CA LEU A 7 22.22 3.15 -1.91
C LEU A 7 21.49 2.34 -0.82
N PHE A 8 20.18 2.09 -0.97
CA PHE A 8 19.46 1.18 -0.08
C PHE A 8 19.85 -0.28 -0.30
N ASP A 9 19.98 -0.70 -1.56
CA ASP A 9 20.34 -2.08 -1.93
C ASP A 9 21.73 -2.45 -1.38
N ASN A 10 22.64 -1.47 -1.34
CA ASN A 10 24.00 -1.62 -0.81
C ASN A 10 24.13 -1.24 0.67
N LYS A 11 23.01 -1.09 1.40
CA LYS A 11 22.97 -0.81 2.85
C LYS A 11 23.73 0.46 3.28
N VAL A 12 23.90 1.42 2.38
CA VAL A 12 24.51 2.72 2.70
C VAL A 12 23.57 3.55 3.57
N PHE A 13 22.26 3.47 3.31
CA PHE A 13 21.25 4.08 4.18
C PHE A 13 20.80 3.13 5.29
N SER A 14 20.70 3.66 6.51
CA SER A 14 20.10 2.95 7.64
C SER A 14 18.60 2.77 7.44
N ILE A 15 18.12 1.55 7.72
CA ILE A 15 16.72 1.15 7.66
C ILE A 15 16.27 0.84 9.08
N TYR A 16 15.24 1.54 9.56
CA TYR A 16 14.68 1.28 10.88
C TYR A 16 13.81 0.03 10.86
N LYS A 17 14.06 -0.95 11.72
CA LYS A 17 13.19 -2.11 11.92
C LYS A 17 12.31 -1.88 13.16
N SER A 18 11.01 -1.98 12.96
CA SER A 18 9.98 -1.89 14.02
C SER A 18 9.96 -3.17 14.85
N ASN A 19 9.59 -3.06 16.12
CA ASN A 19 9.30 -4.20 16.98
C ASN A 19 7.88 -4.75 16.76
N LEU A 20 7.00 -3.94 16.15
CA LEU A 20 5.69 -4.38 15.66
C LEU A 20 5.80 -4.89 14.21
N PRO A 21 5.03 -5.92 13.81
CA PRO A 21 4.92 -6.32 12.41
C PRO A 21 4.42 -5.16 11.55
N VAL A 22 5.04 -4.97 10.38
CA VAL A 22 4.70 -3.91 9.43
C VAL A 22 4.33 -4.49 8.07
N ILE A 23 3.05 -4.37 7.72
CA ILE A 23 2.50 -4.69 6.41
C ILE A 23 2.42 -3.39 5.61
N CYS A 24 2.97 -3.38 4.39
CA CYS A 24 2.91 -2.22 3.52
C CYS A 24 2.02 -2.52 2.30
N VAL A 25 1.06 -1.64 2.04
CA VAL A 25 0.31 -1.60 0.80
C VAL A 25 0.72 -0.35 0.04
N GLY A 26 1.29 -0.50 -1.14
CA GLY A 26 1.63 0.65 -1.96
C GLY A 26 1.48 0.36 -3.44
N ASN A 27 1.83 1.34 -4.26
CA ASN A 27 1.73 1.25 -5.71
C ASN A 27 3.06 1.66 -6.36
N LEU A 28 3.19 1.34 -7.64
CA LEU A 28 4.35 1.75 -8.44
C LEU A 28 4.09 3.00 -9.29
N SER A 29 2.82 3.31 -9.51
CA SER A 29 2.36 4.36 -10.42
C SER A 29 1.68 5.52 -9.70
N ALA A 30 1.65 6.70 -10.35
CA ALA A 30 0.76 7.78 -9.91
C ALA A 30 -0.69 7.48 -10.37
N GLY A 31 -1.66 7.49 -9.44
CA GLY A 31 -3.09 7.27 -9.74
C GLY A 31 -3.84 6.43 -8.69
N GLY A 32 -5.15 6.29 -8.88
CA GLY A 32 -6.04 5.51 -8.00
C GLY A 32 -5.91 3.99 -8.22
N ASN A 33 -5.01 3.36 -7.46
CA ASN A 33 -4.60 1.96 -7.65
C ASN A 33 -5.32 0.96 -6.71
N GLY A 34 -6.53 1.27 -6.24
CA GLY A 34 -7.32 0.34 -5.40
C GLY A 34 -6.69 0.01 -4.03
N LYS A 35 -5.81 0.87 -3.51
CA LYS A 35 -5.13 0.66 -2.21
C LYS A 35 -6.10 0.70 -1.04
N THR A 36 -6.96 1.72 -0.96
CA THR A 36 -7.87 1.92 0.16
C THR A 36 -8.78 0.71 0.42
N PRO A 37 -9.43 0.09 -0.59
CA PRO A 37 -10.15 -1.17 -0.39
C PRO A 37 -9.28 -2.32 0.11
N LEU A 38 -8.05 -2.45 -0.40
CA LEU A 38 -7.11 -3.50 0.01
C LEU A 38 -6.64 -3.30 1.45
N VAL A 39 -6.31 -2.07 1.85
CA VAL A 39 -5.94 -1.72 3.23
C VAL A 39 -7.09 -2.04 4.18
N ARG A 40 -8.32 -1.65 3.85
CA ARG A 40 -9.52 -1.98 4.64
C ARG A 40 -9.71 -3.48 4.82
N MET A 41 -9.53 -4.25 3.76
CA MET A 41 -9.63 -5.71 3.83
C MET A 41 -8.55 -6.30 4.73
N ILE A 42 -7.29 -5.90 4.57
CA ILE A 42 -6.18 -6.39 5.41
C ILE A 42 -6.44 -6.06 6.88
N VAL A 43 -6.88 -4.83 7.17
CA VAL A 43 -7.28 -4.41 8.51
C VAL A 43 -8.38 -5.31 9.07
N SER A 44 -9.43 -5.59 8.28
CA SER A 44 -10.53 -6.46 8.69
C SER A 44 -10.06 -7.89 8.97
N GLU A 45 -9.24 -8.48 8.10
CA GLU A 45 -8.71 -9.84 8.30
C GLU A 45 -7.81 -9.93 9.55
N LEU A 46 -6.99 -8.90 9.79
CA LEU A 46 -6.19 -8.81 11.02
C LEU A 46 -7.07 -8.71 12.27
N GLN A 47 -8.14 -7.92 12.23
CA GLN A 47 -9.09 -7.81 13.34
C GLN A 47 -9.81 -9.14 13.61
N LYS A 48 -10.20 -9.88 12.57
CA LYS A 48 -10.86 -11.20 12.72
C LYS A 48 -10.00 -12.22 13.45
N ILE A 49 -8.67 -12.13 13.31
CA ILE A 49 -7.72 -12.99 14.03
C ILE A 49 -7.27 -12.39 15.37
N GLY A 50 -7.93 -11.34 15.87
CA GLY A 50 -7.69 -10.75 17.18
C GLY A 50 -6.54 -9.74 17.23
N MET A 51 -5.99 -9.32 16.09
CA MET A 51 -4.97 -8.27 16.04
C MET A 51 -5.61 -6.88 16.16
N GLN A 52 -4.80 -5.90 16.57
CA GLN A 52 -5.17 -4.50 16.73
C GLN A 52 -4.38 -3.66 15.72
N PRO A 53 -4.82 -3.64 14.45
CA PRO A 53 -4.13 -2.91 13.41
C PRO A 53 -4.21 -1.40 13.59
N VAL A 54 -3.11 -0.73 13.25
CA VAL A 54 -3.02 0.73 13.15
C VAL A 54 -2.64 1.08 11.72
N VAL A 55 -3.45 1.91 11.06
CA VAL A 55 -3.12 2.42 9.73
C VAL A 55 -2.15 3.59 9.88
N VAL A 56 -1.04 3.56 9.14
CA VAL A 56 -0.10 4.67 9.04
C VAL A 56 -0.11 5.21 7.63
N SER A 57 -0.46 6.48 7.47
CA SER A 57 -0.46 7.16 6.16
C SER A 57 0.42 8.40 6.18
N ARG A 58 0.60 9.02 5.00
CA ARG A 58 1.39 10.26 4.88
C ARG A 58 0.67 11.49 5.44
N GLY A 59 -0.67 11.49 5.45
CA GLY A 59 -1.49 12.69 5.56
C GLY A 59 -1.36 13.60 4.32
N TYR A 60 -1.53 13.06 3.11
CA TYR A 60 -1.38 13.83 1.88
C TYR A 60 -2.43 14.94 1.79
N GLY A 61 -2.03 16.15 1.39
CA GLY A 61 -2.92 17.32 1.35
C GLY A 61 -3.18 18.00 2.70
N GLY A 62 -2.96 17.31 3.81
CA GLY A 62 -3.13 17.83 5.17
C GLY A 62 -2.04 18.82 5.62
N LYS A 63 -2.40 19.71 6.54
CA LYS A 63 -1.50 20.68 7.18
C LYS A 63 -0.65 20.04 8.28
N ILE A 64 -1.20 19.07 9.02
CA ILE A 64 -0.50 18.39 10.10
C ILE A 64 0.56 17.46 9.48
N LYS A 65 1.83 17.65 9.88
CA LYS A 65 2.95 16.88 9.31
C LYS A 65 3.20 15.54 10.02
N GLY A 66 2.62 15.38 11.21
CA GLY A 66 2.78 14.22 12.09
C GLY A 66 4.16 14.11 12.77
N PRO A 67 4.39 13.05 13.58
CA PRO A 67 3.45 11.98 13.87
C PRO A 67 2.24 12.48 14.66
N TYR A 68 1.03 12.09 14.23
CA TYR A 68 -0.22 12.54 14.85
C TYR A 68 -1.28 11.45 14.71
N LYS A 69 -1.96 11.12 15.82
CA LYS A 69 -3.08 10.18 15.82
C LYS A 69 -4.35 10.94 15.42
N VAL A 70 -4.98 10.49 14.35
CA VAL A 70 -6.17 11.11 13.78
C VAL A 70 -7.37 10.85 14.69
N SER A 71 -8.14 11.91 14.91
CA SER A 71 -9.47 11.90 15.50
C SER A 71 -10.53 11.91 14.39
N VAL A 72 -11.67 11.28 14.64
CA VAL A 72 -12.85 11.35 13.76
C VAL A 72 -13.40 12.79 13.60
N SER A 73 -13.03 13.70 14.52
CA SER A 73 -13.38 15.12 14.48
C SER A 73 -12.41 15.99 13.67
N ASP A 74 -11.30 15.43 13.18
CA ASP A 74 -10.35 16.19 12.36
C ASP A 74 -10.93 16.46 10.98
N THR A 75 -10.39 17.48 10.29
CA THR A 75 -10.83 17.82 8.93
C THR A 75 -9.84 17.32 7.86
N PRO A 76 -10.28 17.16 6.60
CA PRO A 76 -9.36 16.83 5.50
C PRO A 76 -8.20 17.81 5.35
N ILE A 77 -8.43 19.09 5.68
CA ILE A 77 -7.40 20.13 5.64
C ILE A 77 -6.31 19.86 6.67
N ASP A 78 -6.64 19.21 7.79
CA ASP A 78 -5.70 18.92 8.85
C ASP A 78 -4.90 17.65 8.54
N VAL A 79 -5.60 16.56 8.21
CA VAL A 79 -5.01 15.22 8.18
C VAL A 79 -5.00 14.54 6.81
N GLY A 80 -5.66 15.12 5.81
CA GLY A 80 -5.88 14.52 4.49
C GLY A 80 -7.05 13.55 4.45
N ASP A 81 -7.71 13.44 3.29
CA ASP A 81 -8.93 12.64 3.11
C ASP A 81 -8.73 11.16 3.46
N GLU A 82 -7.65 10.55 2.98
CA GLU A 82 -7.37 9.12 3.17
C GLU A 82 -7.31 8.72 4.65
N ALA A 83 -6.80 9.60 5.51
CA ALA A 83 -6.66 9.30 6.93
C ALA A 83 -8.03 9.29 7.65
N LEU A 84 -8.96 10.14 7.23
CA LEU A 84 -10.31 10.20 7.79
C LEU A 84 -11.17 9.02 7.37
N ILE A 85 -10.93 8.46 6.17
CA ILE A 85 -11.61 7.25 5.72
C ILE A 85 -11.39 6.12 6.75
N TYR A 86 -10.14 5.85 7.11
CA TYR A 86 -9.81 4.78 8.07
C TYR A 86 -10.27 5.12 9.51
N ALA A 87 -10.10 6.37 9.94
CA ALA A 87 -10.56 6.80 11.26
C ALA A 87 -12.09 6.68 11.38
N GLY A 88 -12.83 7.04 10.32
CA GLY A 88 -14.29 6.90 10.24
C GLY A 88 -14.78 5.45 10.26
N ASP A 89 -13.96 4.51 9.78
CA ASP A 89 -14.22 3.07 9.92
C ASP A 89 -13.90 2.53 11.33
N GLY A 90 -13.52 3.39 12.28
CA GLY A 90 -13.14 3.01 13.64
C GLY A 90 -11.74 2.42 13.76
N VAL A 91 -10.90 2.55 12.72
CA VAL A 91 -9.54 2.01 12.71
C VAL A 91 -8.56 3.06 13.25
N PRO A 92 -7.76 2.76 14.30
CA PRO A 92 -6.72 3.67 14.75
C PRO A 92 -5.81 4.08 13.60
N THR A 93 -5.70 5.39 13.36
CA THR A 93 -4.96 5.93 12.21
C THR A 93 -3.96 6.98 12.68
N VAL A 94 -2.72 6.87 12.19
CA VAL A 94 -1.63 7.81 12.48
C VAL A 94 -1.08 8.37 11.17
N ILE A 95 -1.00 9.69 11.06
CA ILE A 95 -0.36 10.34 9.93
C ILE A 95 1.09 10.73 10.26
N GLY A 96 1.95 10.70 9.25
CA GLY A 96 3.28 11.26 9.36
C GLY A 96 4.06 11.27 8.04
N ARG A 97 4.70 12.40 7.74
CA ARG A 97 5.59 12.49 6.56
C ARG A 97 6.73 11.47 6.65
N SER A 98 7.30 11.30 7.85
CA SER A 98 8.24 10.23 8.17
C SER A 98 7.48 9.01 8.68
N ARG A 99 7.46 7.91 7.91
CA ARG A 99 6.81 6.65 8.34
C ARG A 99 7.55 6.05 9.53
N VAL A 100 8.87 6.27 9.61
CA VAL A 100 9.66 5.85 10.77
C VAL A 100 9.15 6.53 12.04
N ALA A 101 8.96 7.86 12.01
CA ALA A 101 8.47 8.61 13.17
C ALA A 101 7.03 8.22 13.55
N ALA A 102 6.16 8.01 12.55
CA ALA A 102 4.79 7.55 12.78
C ALA A 102 4.75 6.15 13.40
N VAL A 103 5.55 5.21 12.92
CA VAL A 103 5.62 3.87 13.52
C VAL A 103 6.19 3.90 14.93
N LYS A 104 7.25 4.67 15.17
CA LYS A 104 7.77 4.89 16.53
C LYS A 104 6.72 5.49 17.47
N PHE A 105 5.88 6.39 16.96
CA PHE A 105 4.76 6.94 17.72
C PHE A 105 3.74 5.84 18.08
N VAL A 106 3.42 4.94 17.14
CA VAL A 106 2.52 3.79 17.40
C VAL A 106 3.10 2.88 18.48
N GLU A 107 4.40 2.56 18.40
CA GLU A 107 5.13 1.73 19.35
C GLU A 107 5.11 2.35 20.76
N SER A 108 5.57 3.60 20.89
CA SER A 108 5.71 4.27 22.18
C SER A 108 4.38 4.52 22.88
N ASN A 109 3.31 4.81 22.12
CA ASN A 109 1.99 5.09 22.68
C ASN A 109 1.09 3.85 22.74
N LYS A 110 1.60 2.67 22.38
CA LYS A 110 0.87 1.40 22.39
C LYS A 110 -0.49 1.50 21.68
N VAL A 111 -0.52 2.15 20.52
CA VAL A 111 -1.77 2.43 19.79
C VAL A 111 -2.40 1.15 19.24
N GLY A 112 -1.58 0.14 18.95
CA GLY A 112 -1.98 -1.20 18.51
C GLY A 112 -0.77 -2.12 18.40
N ASN A 113 -0.96 -3.30 17.81
CA ASN A 113 0.06 -4.37 17.79
C ASN A 113 0.52 -4.80 16.37
N VAL A 114 -0.04 -4.21 15.31
CA VAL A 114 0.41 -4.39 13.93
C VAL A 114 0.20 -3.10 13.14
N VAL A 115 1.16 -2.75 12.28
CA VAL A 115 1.09 -1.56 11.45
C VAL A 115 0.73 -1.93 10.02
N VAL A 116 -0.25 -1.23 9.45
CA VAL A 116 -0.58 -1.29 8.02
C VAL A 116 -0.24 0.06 7.39
N LEU A 117 0.76 0.11 6.51
CA LEU A 117 1.12 1.33 5.79
C LEU A 117 0.23 1.51 4.56
N ASP A 118 -0.41 2.67 4.45
CA ASP A 118 -1.00 3.14 3.20
C ASP A 118 0.00 4.03 2.44
N ASP A 119 0.36 3.60 1.23
CA ASP A 119 1.31 4.27 0.34
C ASP A 119 2.73 4.42 0.95
N GLY A 120 3.30 3.27 1.31
CA GLY A 120 4.64 3.14 1.90
C GLY A 120 5.73 2.58 0.98
N PHE A 121 5.42 2.17 -0.25
CA PHE A 121 6.32 1.34 -1.06
C PHE A 121 7.67 2.00 -1.38
N GLN A 122 7.67 3.30 -1.71
CA GLN A 122 8.90 4.07 -1.96
C GLN A 122 9.59 4.51 -0.65
N HIS A 123 8.98 4.28 0.52
CA HIS A 123 9.52 4.68 1.83
C HIS A 123 10.43 3.58 2.40
N ARG A 124 11.59 3.40 1.77
CA ARG A 124 12.57 2.34 2.08
C ARG A 124 13.34 2.50 3.41
N TRP A 125 13.20 3.64 4.11
CA TRP A 125 13.85 3.87 5.41
C TRP A 125 13.28 3.07 6.58
N LEU A 126 12.21 2.29 6.38
CA LEU A 126 11.64 1.45 7.43
C LEU A 126 11.53 0.00 6.89
N ALA A 127 11.66 -0.96 7.80
CA ALA A 127 11.45 -2.41 7.68
C ALA A 127 10.03 -2.80 7.23
N ARG A 128 9.83 -3.63 6.20
CA ARG A 128 8.54 -4.31 5.98
C ARG A 128 8.71 -5.78 6.32
N ASP A 129 7.73 -6.35 6.97
CA ASP A 129 7.62 -7.80 7.14
C ASP A 129 6.77 -8.41 6.01
N LEU A 130 5.86 -7.62 5.42
CA LEU A 130 5.14 -7.95 4.20
C LEU A 130 4.96 -6.70 3.33
N ASN A 131 5.42 -6.75 2.09
CA ASN A 131 5.39 -5.63 1.15
C ASN A 131 4.54 -5.96 -0.08
N ILE A 132 3.34 -5.40 -0.12
CA ILE A 132 2.32 -5.65 -1.13
C ILE A 132 2.28 -4.47 -2.12
N VAL A 133 2.32 -4.80 -3.41
CA VAL A 133 2.15 -3.84 -4.49
C VAL A 133 0.78 -4.01 -5.12
N THR A 134 0.03 -2.91 -5.23
CA THR A 134 -1.18 -2.86 -6.05
C THR A 134 -0.88 -2.38 -7.46
N VAL A 135 -1.54 -3.02 -8.43
CA VAL A 135 -1.50 -2.67 -9.84
C VAL A 135 -2.94 -2.42 -10.28
N ASN A 136 -3.22 -1.24 -10.83
CA ASN A 136 -4.51 -0.95 -11.43
C ASN A 136 -4.68 -1.77 -12.73
N CYS A 137 -5.77 -2.52 -12.83
CA CYS A 137 -6.15 -3.30 -14.00
C CYS A 137 -7.61 -3.04 -14.39
N ALA A 138 -8.11 -1.82 -14.17
CA ALA A 138 -9.49 -1.44 -14.46
C ALA A 138 -9.82 -1.47 -15.96
N THR A 139 -8.84 -1.25 -16.83
CA THR A 139 -8.98 -1.26 -18.29
C THR A 139 -7.82 -2.02 -18.92
N ASP A 140 -7.98 -2.46 -20.17
CA ASP A 140 -6.87 -3.03 -20.94
C ASP A 140 -5.72 -2.04 -21.11
N SER A 141 -6.02 -0.74 -21.25
CA SER A 141 -5.00 0.30 -21.29
C SER A 141 -4.19 0.39 -20.00
N ASP A 142 -4.80 0.10 -18.83
CA ASP A 142 -4.05 0.03 -17.57
C ASP A 142 -3.10 -1.17 -17.53
N VAL A 143 -3.56 -2.32 -18.06
CA VAL A 143 -2.73 -3.53 -18.20
C VAL A 143 -1.56 -3.24 -19.15
N GLU A 144 -1.82 -2.68 -20.33
CA GLU A 144 -0.78 -2.30 -21.29
C GLU A 144 0.22 -1.30 -20.70
N ALA A 145 -0.26 -0.27 -20.01
CA ALA A 145 0.62 0.69 -19.35
C ALA A 145 1.53 0.01 -18.31
N PHE A 146 1.01 -0.96 -17.56
CA PHE A 146 1.81 -1.77 -16.65
C PHE A 146 2.85 -2.61 -17.40
N LEU A 147 2.47 -3.27 -18.49
CA LEU A 147 3.36 -4.12 -19.32
C LEU A 147 4.46 -3.33 -20.03
N VAL A 148 4.18 -2.09 -20.43
CA VAL A 148 5.17 -1.19 -21.04
C VAL A 148 6.12 -0.62 -19.98
N GLY A 149 5.61 -0.29 -18.78
CA GLY A 149 6.47 0.05 -17.63
C GLY A 149 7.20 1.39 -17.72
N HIS A 150 6.78 2.31 -18.59
CA HIS A 150 7.46 3.61 -18.77
C HIS A 150 7.47 4.48 -17.49
N LEU A 151 8.62 5.09 -17.23
CA LEU A 151 8.82 6.07 -16.16
C LEU A 151 8.13 7.40 -16.47
N LEU A 152 7.77 8.14 -15.43
CA LEU A 152 7.39 9.55 -15.55
C LEU A 152 8.51 10.36 -16.23
N PRO A 153 8.19 11.31 -17.14
CA PRO A 153 6.84 11.70 -17.57
C PRO A 153 6.25 10.86 -18.72
N LEU A 154 7.02 9.96 -19.34
CA LEU A 154 6.62 9.16 -20.51
C LEU A 154 5.59 8.05 -20.20
N GLY A 155 5.45 7.71 -18.92
CA GLY A 155 4.47 6.76 -18.43
C GLY A 155 4.09 7.05 -16.99
N ARG A 156 3.59 6.05 -16.27
CA ARG A 156 2.99 6.25 -14.94
C ARG A 156 3.92 5.89 -13.79
N PHE A 157 5.04 5.20 -14.05
CA PHE A 157 5.90 4.63 -13.01
C PHE A 157 6.85 5.68 -12.40
N ARG A 158 6.97 5.65 -11.07
CA ARG A 158 7.88 6.55 -10.33
C ARG A 158 9.32 6.04 -10.28
N GLU A 159 9.51 4.74 -10.51
CA GLU A 159 10.78 4.04 -10.51
C GLU A 159 10.69 2.83 -11.44
N ASN A 160 11.83 2.23 -11.80
CA ASN A 160 11.86 1.09 -12.72
C ASN A 160 10.97 -0.04 -12.20
N ARG A 161 9.99 -0.46 -13.02
CA ARG A 161 8.96 -1.45 -12.64
C ARG A 161 9.60 -2.75 -12.13
N ASP A 162 10.51 -3.34 -12.89
CA ASP A 162 11.03 -4.68 -12.58
C ASP A 162 11.88 -4.66 -11.30
N ARG A 163 12.72 -3.64 -11.12
CA ARG A 163 13.45 -3.39 -9.86
C ARG A 163 12.52 -3.09 -8.68
N ALA A 164 11.36 -2.50 -8.93
CA ALA A 164 10.38 -2.24 -7.90
C ALA A 164 9.65 -3.53 -7.50
N LEU A 165 9.16 -4.30 -8.47
CA LEU A 165 8.49 -5.58 -8.27
C LEU A 165 9.40 -6.62 -7.63
N SER A 166 10.71 -6.58 -7.87
CA SER A 166 11.65 -7.47 -7.18
C SER A 166 11.70 -7.29 -5.66
N ARG A 167 11.17 -6.17 -5.14
CA ARG A 167 11.05 -5.88 -3.69
C ARG A 167 9.66 -6.14 -3.13
N ALA A 168 8.72 -6.56 -3.95
CA ALA A 168 7.38 -6.92 -3.53
C ALA A 168 7.37 -8.39 -3.11
N ASP A 169 6.74 -8.68 -1.99
CA ASP A 169 6.46 -10.06 -1.54
C ASP A 169 5.18 -10.60 -2.20
N MET A 170 4.26 -9.68 -2.54
CA MET A 170 3.00 -9.98 -3.20
C MET A 170 2.62 -8.87 -4.16
N ILE A 171 2.11 -9.26 -5.32
CA ILE A 171 1.54 -8.34 -6.32
C ILE A 171 0.05 -8.61 -6.39
N VAL A 172 -0.71 -7.53 -6.32
CA VAL A 172 -2.16 -7.54 -6.27
C VAL A 172 -2.70 -6.74 -7.44
N PHE A 173 -3.30 -7.44 -8.41
CA PHE A 173 -4.00 -6.82 -9.52
C PHE A 173 -5.40 -6.41 -9.07
N ALA A 174 -5.69 -5.11 -9.09
CA ALA A 174 -6.92 -4.52 -8.57
C ALA A 174 -7.84 -4.03 -9.70
N ARG A 175 -9.14 -3.91 -9.39
CA ARG A 175 -10.19 -3.26 -10.20
C ARG A 175 -10.57 -3.94 -11.53
N ARG A 176 -10.23 -5.20 -11.75
CA ARG A 176 -10.76 -5.98 -12.89
C ARG A 176 -12.13 -6.56 -12.51
N SER A 177 -13.15 -6.45 -13.37
CA SER A 177 -14.46 -7.07 -13.15
C SER A 177 -14.40 -8.55 -13.51
N LEU A 178 -14.97 -9.43 -12.68
CA LEU A 178 -15.10 -10.88 -12.94
C LEU A 178 -16.22 -11.21 -13.96
N SER A 179 -16.70 -10.23 -14.72
CA SER A 179 -17.86 -10.40 -15.61
C SER A 179 -17.55 -11.11 -16.94
N ASP A 180 -16.29 -11.42 -17.23
CA ASP A 180 -15.85 -11.98 -18.53
C ASP A 180 -15.50 -13.47 -18.48
N GLY A 181 -16.23 -14.26 -17.68
CA GLY A 181 -15.92 -15.67 -17.49
C GLY A 181 -14.89 -15.88 -16.38
N ASP A 182 -14.89 -17.09 -15.83
CA ASP A 182 -14.21 -17.47 -14.59
C ASP A 182 -12.83 -16.87 -14.39
N GLY A 183 -12.62 -16.22 -13.22
CA GLY A 183 -11.42 -16.36 -12.38
C GLY A 183 -10.03 -16.04 -12.92
N ASP A 184 -9.84 -15.81 -14.22
CA ASP A 184 -8.54 -15.89 -14.86
C ASP A 184 -7.83 -14.53 -14.85
N ILE A 185 -6.61 -14.57 -14.31
CA ILE A 185 -5.65 -13.48 -14.46
C ILE A 185 -5.44 -13.25 -15.95
N ASP A 186 -5.44 -11.98 -16.38
CA ASP A 186 -4.99 -11.63 -17.72
C ASP A 186 -3.65 -12.35 -18.01
N PRO A 187 -3.58 -13.24 -19.01
CA PRO A 187 -2.40 -14.08 -19.22
C PRO A 187 -1.11 -13.28 -19.38
N ARG A 188 -1.21 -12.02 -19.82
CA ARG A 188 -0.07 -11.09 -19.96
C ARG A 188 0.55 -10.72 -18.61
N LEU A 189 -0.20 -10.84 -17.51
CA LEU A 189 0.22 -10.49 -16.15
C LEU A 189 0.86 -11.67 -15.39
N VAL A 190 0.60 -12.91 -15.84
CA VAL A 190 1.16 -14.14 -15.24
C VAL A 190 2.69 -14.12 -15.09
N PRO A 191 3.48 -13.62 -16.06
CA PRO A 191 4.94 -13.57 -15.94
C PRO A 191 5.47 -12.73 -14.78
N PHE A 192 4.65 -11.84 -14.21
CA PHE A 192 5.04 -10.97 -13.09
C PHE A 192 4.82 -11.64 -11.73
N GLY A 193 4.36 -12.89 -11.68
CA GLY A 193 4.04 -13.60 -10.46
C GLY A 193 5.25 -14.17 -9.71
N LYS A 194 5.49 -13.69 -8.49
CA LYS A 194 6.36 -14.38 -7.49
C LYS A 194 5.58 -15.05 -6.34
N LYS A 195 4.27 -14.80 -6.26
CA LYS A 195 3.18 -15.44 -5.50
C LYS A 195 1.97 -14.55 -5.76
N VAL A 196 1.13 -14.91 -6.74
CA VAL A 196 0.08 -14.01 -7.23
C VAL A 196 -1.14 -14.10 -6.32
N GLY A 197 -1.60 -12.95 -5.80
CA GLY A 197 -2.91 -12.82 -5.19
C GLY A 197 -3.78 -11.96 -6.11
N LEU A 198 -4.80 -12.54 -6.70
CA LEU A 198 -5.85 -11.76 -7.37
C LEU A 198 -6.69 -11.04 -6.33
N TYR A 199 -6.91 -9.74 -6.51
CA TYR A 199 -7.80 -8.96 -5.66
C TYR A 199 -8.86 -8.26 -6.49
N TYR A 200 -10.08 -8.73 -6.33
CA TYR A 200 -11.24 -8.10 -6.90
C TYR A 200 -11.76 -7.05 -5.92
N SER A 201 -11.80 -5.79 -6.37
CA SER A 201 -12.57 -4.75 -5.73
C SER A 201 -13.45 -4.12 -6.80
N SER A 202 -14.72 -4.50 -6.78
CA SER A 202 -15.77 -3.60 -7.25
C SER A 202 -16.13 -2.67 -6.09
N ALA A 203 -16.70 -1.51 -6.38
CA ALA A 203 -17.20 -0.60 -5.33
C ALA A 203 -18.29 -1.23 -4.44
N PHE A 204 -18.78 -2.44 -4.77
CA PHE A 204 -19.98 -3.05 -4.18
C PHE A 204 -19.83 -4.54 -3.78
N SER A 205 -18.65 -5.17 -3.88
CA SER A 205 -18.49 -6.61 -3.60
C SER A 205 -17.35 -6.92 -2.63
N ALA A 206 -17.57 -7.93 -1.78
CA ALA A 206 -16.55 -8.44 -0.87
C ALA A 206 -15.34 -8.98 -1.66
N PRO A 207 -14.11 -8.70 -1.20
CA PRO A 207 -12.90 -9.15 -1.88
C PRO A 207 -12.74 -10.67 -1.80
N ARG A 208 -12.27 -11.28 -2.90
CA ARG A 208 -11.92 -12.70 -2.96
C ARG A 208 -10.44 -12.83 -3.30
N PHE A 209 -9.71 -13.58 -2.48
CA PHE A 209 -8.38 -14.06 -2.83
C PHE A 209 -8.51 -15.32 -3.66
N ILE A 210 -7.86 -15.33 -4.82
CA ILE A 210 -7.58 -16.55 -5.57
C ILE A 210 -6.07 -16.73 -5.48
N SER A 211 -5.63 -17.76 -4.77
CA SER A 211 -4.24 -18.24 -4.82
C SER A 211 -4.10 -19.16 -6.03
N ILE A 212 -3.09 -18.92 -6.86
CA ILE A 212 -2.62 -19.89 -7.86
C ILE A 212 -1.58 -20.79 -7.17
#